data_AF-A0A2A4F9Z5-F1
#
_entry.id   AF-A0A2A4F9Z5-F1
#
_cell.length_a   1.000
_cell.length_b   1.000
_cell.length_c   1.000
_cell.angle_alpha   90.00
_cell.angle_beta   90.00
_cell.angle_gamma   90.00
#
_symmetry.space_group_name_H-M   'P 1'
#
loop_
_entity.id
_entity.type
_entity.pdbx_description
1 polymer ?
#
loop_
_entity_poly.entity_id
_entity_poly.type
_entity_poly.pdbx_seq_one_letter_code
_entity_poly.pdbx_strand_id
1 'polypeptide(L)'
;MESHVAPVSLRAQLMRGLLEVKVDDAVLPPSALFGFAERRNPKRAFLFVSKVLGRHIPVRPSVMSASFDSLAAEIPADLPGPVLVIGMAETAVGLGAGVHRALSATRPDTVYLVSTRHPLGTELFARFEEEHSHASAHLIHMPVEPEVRELMLQARSLVLVDDEASTGKTFVNLHRALVDAGLTKIERVVTCVLTDWSAGAVGKAIGDSATSVSLMKGSYRFHEDASAPLPDMPDVGAVRVGEWRLSARNDWGRLGVRKVEDTLAPDLRVAPGEKIIVIGTGEFVWRPFLLAERLKRAGADVHFSSTTRSPIAVGHAIEHALAFPDNYGLGIPNFLYNVKPGQFDRVLICTETPAQALPAELVEALGAEVIVDEQ
;
A
#
# COMPACT_ATOMS: atom_id res chain seq x y z
N MET A 1 13.64 -24.83 3.57
CA MET A 1 14.41 -24.75 4.82
C MET A 1 14.13 -23.37 5.38
N GLU A 2 13.01 -23.24 6.09
CA GLU A 2 12.58 -21.96 6.69
C GLU A 2 13.57 -21.60 7.79
N SER A 3 14.40 -20.59 7.54
CA SER A 3 15.24 -20.00 8.57
C SER A 3 14.40 -19.03 9.39
N HIS A 4 13.60 -19.54 10.32
CA HIS A 4 12.96 -18.69 11.31
C HIS A 4 14.06 -17.94 12.09
N VAL A 5 14.03 -16.61 12.03
CA VAL A 5 14.98 -15.78 12.76
C VAL A 5 14.66 -15.89 14.25
N ALA A 6 15.70 -16.11 15.08
CA ALA A 6 15.53 -16.15 16.54
C ALA A 6 14.89 -14.85 17.06
N PRO A 7 14.16 -14.88 18.19
CA PRO A 7 13.52 -13.68 18.72
C PRO A 7 14.50 -12.52 18.91
N VAL A 8 14.16 -11.34 18.40
CA VAL A 8 15.00 -10.13 18.48
C VAL A 8 14.24 -9.01 19.17
N SER A 9 14.93 -8.25 20.03
CA SER A 9 14.42 -7.00 20.60
C SER A 9 15.09 -5.80 19.93
N LEU A 10 14.27 -4.83 19.53
CA LEU A 10 14.68 -3.58 18.90
C LEU A 10 14.18 -2.40 19.74
N ARG A 11 14.92 -1.30 19.71
CA ARG A 11 14.56 -0.06 20.39
C ARG A 11 14.81 1.14 19.48
N ALA A 12 13.93 2.13 19.53
CA ALA A 12 14.11 3.41 18.86
C ALA A 12 13.69 4.54 19.79
N GLN A 13 14.64 5.41 20.12
CA GLN A 13 14.35 6.67 20.80
C GLN A 13 13.84 7.67 19.78
N LEU A 14 12.56 8.01 19.84
CA LEU A 14 11.93 9.07 19.04
C LEU A 14 11.86 10.36 19.85
N MET A 15 11.47 11.48 19.24
CA MET A 15 11.30 12.75 19.97
C MET A 15 10.17 12.64 21.00
N ARG A 16 9.10 11.91 20.66
CA ARG A 16 7.91 11.77 21.53
C ARG A 16 7.93 10.56 22.47
N GLY A 17 9.03 9.81 22.54
CA GLY A 17 9.12 8.66 23.44
C GLY A 17 10.00 7.52 22.94
N LEU A 18 10.05 6.45 23.72
CA LEU A 18 10.80 5.23 23.42
C LEU A 18 9.89 4.15 22.84
N LEU A 19 10.18 3.68 21.63
CA LEU A 19 9.54 2.52 21.04
C LEU A 19 10.39 1.27 21.31
N GLU A 20 9.81 0.29 22.01
CA GLU A 20 10.39 -1.04 22.19
C GLU A 20 9.60 -2.05 21.36
N VAL A 21 10.30 -2.91 20.62
CA VAL A 21 9.70 -3.92 19.75
C VAL A 21 10.34 -5.26 20.03
N LYS A 22 9.51 -6.28 20.15
CA LYS A 22 9.92 -7.68 20.24
C LYS A 22 9.40 -8.40 19.01
N VAL A 23 10.30 -8.92 18.20
CA VAL A 23 9.98 -9.80 17.07
C VAL A 23 10.03 -11.22 17.59
N ASP A 24 8.91 -11.93 17.48
CA ASP A 24 8.78 -13.31 17.96
C ASP A 24 9.05 -14.32 16.85
N ASP A 25 8.74 -13.97 15.60
CA ASP A 25 8.90 -14.82 14.43
C ASP A 25 8.99 -13.96 13.17
N ALA A 26 9.84 -14.38 12.22
CA ALA A 26 10.12 -13.63 11.01
C ALA A 26 10.68 -14.52 9.89
N VAL A 27 10.15 -14.30 8.68
CA VAL A 27 10.64 -14.87 7.42
C VAL A 27 11.88 -14.13 6.93
N LEU A 28 11.99 -12.83 7.22
CA LEU A 28 13.10 -11.96 6.84
C LEU A 28 13.70 -11.26 8.07
N PRO A 29 15.00 -10.90 8.04
CA PRO A 29 15.60 -10.09 9.11
C PRO A 29 14.79 -8.79 9.33
N PRO A 30 14.47 -8.40 10.58
CA PRO A 30 13.69 -7.19 10.86
C PRO A 30 14.23 -5.92 10.20
N SER A 31 15.56 -5.77 10.18
CA SER A 31 16.24 -4.65 9.55
C SER A 31 16.07 -4.56 8.04
N ALA A 32 15.72 -5.67 7.36
CA ALA A 32 15.42 -5.72 5.94
C ALA A 32 13.94 -5.41 5.64
N LEU A 33 13.04 -5.65 6.59
CA LEU A 33 11.60 -5.49 6.39
C LEU A 33 11.12 -4.10 6.78
N PHE A 34 11.56 -3.57 7.92
CA PHE A 34 11.11 -2.27 8.40
C PHE A 34 12.21 -1.44 9.08
N GLY A 35 11.92 -0.15 9.24
CA GLY A 35 12.62 0.79 10.11
C GLY A 35 11.63 1.57 10.98
N PHE A 36 12.12 2.59 11.67
CA PHE A 36 11.30 3.43 12.54
C PHE A 36 11.25 4.86 12.01
N ALA A 37 10.14 5.54 12.24
CA ALA A 37 10.03 6.97 12.06
C ALA A 37 9.00 7.56 13.02
N GLU A 38 9.05 8.88 13.16
CA GLU A 38 8.07 9.64 13.93
C GLU A 38 7.02 10.24 12.98
N ARG A 39 5.74 10.06 13.31
CA ARG A 39 4.64 10.68 12.56
C ARG A 39 4.48 12.13 12.97
N ARG A 40 3.99 12.97 12.06
CA ARG A 40 3.45 14.29 12.41
C ARG A 40 1.96 14.18 12.71
N ASN A 41 1.63 13.51 13.82
CA ASN A 41 0.26 13.25 14.24
C ASN A 41 0.17 13.24 15.79
N PRO A 42 -0.62 14.13 16.42
CA PRO A 42 -0.75 14.20 17.87
C PRO A 42 -1.21 12.90 18.55
N LYS A 43 -2.01 12.06 17.89
CA LYS A 43 -2.56 10.81 18.44
C LYS A 43 -1.72 9.57 18.17
N ARG A 44 -0.85 9.59 17.17
CA ARG A 44 0.00 8.45 16.79
C ARG A 44 1.44 8.92 16.69
N ALA A 45 2.27 8.50 17.65
CA ALA A 45 3.63 8.97 17.76
C ALA A 45 4.55 8.44 16.65
N PHE A 46 4.49 7.13 16.40
CA PHE A 46 5.48 6.42 15.61
C PHE A 46 4.88 5.74 14.38
N LEU A 47 5.77 5.24 13.53
CA LEU A 47 5.48 4.46 12.33
C LEU A 47 6.56 3.38 12.16
N PHE A 48 6.11 2.17 11.80
CA PHE A 48 6.97 1.16 11.19
C PHE A 48 7.13 1.47 9.70
N VAL A 49 8.33 1.86 9.29
CA VAL A 49 8.61 2.26 7.91
C VAL A 49 8.97 1.03 7.09
N SER A 50 8.07 0.57 6.22
CA SER A 50 8.38 -0.53 5.30
C SER A 50 9.57 -0.21 4.40
N LYS A 51 10.49 -1.16 4.30
CA LYS A 51 11.67 -1.13 3.41
C LYS A 51 11.48 -1.93 2.12
N VAL A 52 10.27 -2.45 1.89
CA VAL A 52 9.97 -3.33 0.75
C VAL A 52 8.84 -2.81 -0.14
N LEU A 53 8.08 -1.79 0.29
CA LEU A 53 6.90 -1.32 -0.44
C LEU A 53 7.12 -0.12 -1.37
N GLY A 54 8.27 0.56 -1.31
CA GLY A 54 8.47 1.77 -2.12
C GLY A 54 7.52 2.91 -1.76
N ARG A 55 7.07 2.99 -0.49
CA ARG A 55 6.19 4.08 -0.03
C ARG A 55 6.97 5.25 0.56
N HIS A 56 7.85 4.95 1.51
CA HIS A 56 8.63 5.97 2.23
C HIS A 56 10.13 5.88 1.91
N ILE A 57 10.58 4.74 1.40
CA ILE A 57 11.97 4.47 1.05
C ILE A 57 11.94 3.93 -0.38
N PRO A 58 12.69 4.51 -1.33
CA PRO A 58 12.81 3.94 -2.67
C PRO A 58 13.38 2.52 -2.62
N VAL A 59 12.74 1.59 -3.30
CA VAL A 59 13.13 0.17 -3.31
C VAL A 59 13.45 -0.32 -4.71
N ARG A 60 14.29 -1.35 -4.82
CA ARG A 60 14.46 -2.04 -6.10
C ARG A 60 13.18 -2.83 -6.43
N PRO A 61 12.69 -2.84 -7.69
CA PRO A 61 11.51 -3.60 -8.06
C PRO A 61 11.57 -5.09 -7.67
N SER A 62 12.75 -5.71 -7.70
CA SER A 62 12.91 -7.10 -7.24
C SER A 62 12.73 -7.31 -5.74
N VAL A 63 13.07 -6.32 -4.90
CA VAL A 63 12.84 -6.43 -3.45
C VAL A 63 11.35 -6.42 -3.17
N MET A 64 10.64 -5.51 -3.85
CA MET A 64 9.20 -5.39 -3.75
C MET A 64 8.49 -6.64 -4.30
N SER A 65 8.85 -7.14 -5.49
CA SER A 65 8.32 -8.41 -6.01
C SER A 65 8.59 -9.59 -5.08
N ALA A 66 9.82 -9.73 -4.56
CA ALA A 66 10.15 -10.83 -3.65
C ALA A 66 9.30 -10.78 -2.37
N SER A 67 8.97 -9.59 -1.87
CA SER A 67 8.07 -9.46 -0.70
C SER A 67 6.64 -9.90 -1.01
N PHE A 68 6.17 -9.67 -2.23
CA PHE A 68 4.85 -10.11 -2.68
C PHE A 68 4.78 -11.63 -2.78
N ASP A 69 5.78 -12.24 -3.42
CA ASP A 69 5.88 -13.68 -3.59
C ASP A 69 6.02 -14.38 -2.22
N SER A 70 6.84 -13.82 -1.33
CA SER A 70 7.00 -14.36 0.04
C SER A 70 5.69 -14.30 0.82
N LEU A 71 4.96 -13.19 0.77
CA LEU A 71 3.71 -13.05 1.51
C LEU A 71 2.60 -13.93 0.92
N ALA A 72 2.54 -14.06 -0.41
CA ALA A 72 1.58 -14.93 -1.08
C ALA A 72 1.85 -16.41 -0.80
N ALA A 73 3.11 -16.82 -0.61
CA ALA A 73 3.47 -18.20 -0.27
C ALA A 73 2.95 -18.64 1.11
N GLU A 74 2.73 -17.70 2.03
CA GLU A 74 2.15 -17.98 3.36
C GLU A 74 0.62 -18.18 3.30
N ILE A 75 -0.04 -17.83 2.20
CA ILE A 75 -1.48 -17.97 2.05
C ILE A 75 -1.82 -19.46 1.82
N PRO A 76 -2.76 -20.05 2.58
CA PRO A 76 -3.14 -21.45 2.40
C PRO A 76 -3.51 -21.81 0.96
N ALA A 77 -2.90 -22.86 0.42
CA ALA A 77 -3.13 -23.26 -0.98
C ALA A 77 -4.52 -23.87 -1.21
N ASP A 78 -5.19 -24.34 -0.17
CA ASP A 78 -6.47 -25.05 -0.21
C ASP A 78 -7.70 -24.14 0.00
N LEU A 79 -7.53 -22.82 -0.16
CA LEU A 79 -8.64 -21.87 -0.04
C LEU A 79 -9.81 -22.22 -0.98
N PRO A 80 -11.06 -22.29 -0.47
CA PRO A 80 -12.24 -22.48 -1.31
C PRO A 80 -12.44 -21.30 -2.25
N GLY A 81 -12.54 -21.60 -3.53
CA GLY A 81 -12.73 -20.63 -4.60
C GLY A 81 -14.19 -20.25 -4.85
N PRO A 82 -14.48 -19.09 -5.48
CA PRO A 82 -13.53 -18.06 -5.92
C PRO A 82 -12.85 -17.31 -4.76
N VAL A 83 -11.66 -16.75 -5.02
CA VAL A 83 -10.89 -15.99 -4.03
C VAL A 83 -10.90 -14.50 -4.36
N LEU A 84 -11.46 -13.70 -3.45
CA LEU A 84 -11.42 -12.25 -3.53
C LEU A 84 -10.24 -11.71 -2.73
N VAL A 85 -9.31 -11.04 -3.40
CA VAL A 85 -8.18 -10.32 -2.79
C VAL A 85 -8.52 -8.84 -2.71
N ILE A 86 -8.37 -8.22 -1.54
CA ILE A 86 -8.61 -6.78 -1.35
C ILE A 86 -7.35 -6.13 -0.77
N GLY A 87 -6.77 -5.19 -1.53
CA GLY A 87 -5.67 -4.34 -1.07
C GLY A 87 -6.19 -3.08 -0.35
N MET A 88 -5.59 -2.74 0.78
CA MET A 88 -5.96 -1.55 1.56
C MET A 88 -5.29 -0.29 1.02
N ALA A 89 -6.10 0.73 0.71
CA ALA A 89 -5.56 2.04 0.40
C ALA A 89 -4.96 2.70 1.66
N GLU A 90 -3.86 3.43 1.56
CA GLU A 90 -3.10 3.71 0.34
C GLU A 90 -1.86 2.81 0.24
N THR A 91 -1.28 2.43 1.38
CA THR A 91 0.03 1.78 1.43
C THR A 91 0.03 0.39 0.81
N ALA A 92 -1.04 -0.38 0.99
CA ALA A 92 -1.10 -1.77 0.56
C ALA A 92 -1.73 -1.97 -0.83
N VAL A 93 -2.02 -0.91 -1.59
CA VAL A 93 -2.54 -1.04 -2.97
C VAL A 93 -1.57 -1.82 -3.87
N GLY A 94 -0.27 -1.50 -3.80
CA GLY A 94 0.75 -2.21 -4.57
C GLY A 94 1.02 -3.62 -4.02
N LEU A 95 0.99 -3.77 -2.69
CA LEU A 95 1.17 -5.05 -2.01
C LEU A 95 0.05 -6.03 -2.37
N GLY A 96 -1.20 -5.60 -2.29
CA GLY A 96 -2.38 -6.41 -2.63
C GLY A 96 -2.37 -6.86 -4.08
N ALA A 97 -2.04 -5.96 -5.01
CA ALA A 97 -1.94 -6.30 -6.43
C ALA A 97 -0.79 -7.31 -6.70
N GLY A 98 0.33 -7.16 -6.00
CA GLY A 98 1.46 -8.10 -6.05
C GLY A 98 1.12 -9.48 -5.51
N VAL A 99 0.50 -9.55 -4.33
CA VAL A 99 0.02 -10.81 -3.73
C VAL A 99 -1.00 -11.48 -4.65
N HIS A 100 -1.93 -10.72 -5.21
CA HIS A 100 -2.88 -11.25 -6.19
C HIS A 100 -2.19 -11.78 -7.45
N ARG A 101 -1.18 -11.08 -7.99
CA ARG A 101 -0.39 -11.56 -9.14
C ARG A 101 0.29 -12.90 -8.84
N ALA A 102 0.82 -13.08 -7.64
CA ALA A 102 1.45 -14.33 -7.23
C ALA A 102 0.41 -15.47 -7.07
N LEU A 103 -0.72 -15.19 -6.44
CA LEU A 103 -1.81 -16.17 -6.30
C LEU A 103 -2.38 -16.60 -7.65
N SER A 104 -2.67 -15.65 -8.54
CA SER A 104 -3.29 -15.91 -9.84
C SER A 104 -2.42 -16.73 -10.78
N ALA A 105 -1.10 -16.82 -10.53
CA ALA A 105 -0.19 -17.70 -11.26
C ALA A 105 -0.54 -19.19 -11.11
N THR A 106 -1.19 -19.58 -10.00
CA THR A 106 -1.56 -20.97 -9.70
C THR A 106 -3.06 -21.20 -9.63
N ARG A 107 -3.88 -20.14 -9.74
CA ARG A 107 -5.33 -20.19 -9.55
C ARG A 107 -6.04 -19.31 -10.59
N PRO A 108 -6.99 -19.84 -11.37
CA PRO A 108 -7.70 -19.04 -12.36
C PRO A 108 -8.89 -18.24 -11.78
N ASP A 109 -9.32 -18.55 -10.56
CA ASP A 109 -10.55 -18.09 -9.92
C ASP A 109 -10.31 -16.97 -8.89
N THR A 110 -9.31 -16.13 -9.14
CA THR A 110 -8.98 -14.97 -8.30
C THR A 110 -9.49 -13.68 -8.91
N VAL A 111 -9.90 -12.75 -8.06
CA VAL A 111 -10.21 -11.38 -8.42
C VAL A 111 -9.60 -10.42 -7.40
N TYR A 112 -9.06 -9.31 -7.88
CA TYR A 112 -8.48 -8.25 -7.04
C TYR A 112 -9.33 -7.01 -7.06
N LEU A 113 -9.67 -6.50 -5.88
CA LEU A 113 -10.19 -5.16 -5.68
C LEU A 113 -9.26 -4.36 -4.78
N VAL A 114 -9.40 -3.05 -4.80
CA VAL A 114 -8.70 -2.16 -3.88
C VAL A 114 -9.71 -1.25 -3.18
N SER A 115 -9.52 -1.03 -1.88
CA SER A 115 -10.22 0.08 -1.23
C SER A 115 -9.64 1.40 -1.71
N THR A 116 -10.45 2.46 -1.71
CA THR A 116 -10.04 3.76 -2.24
C THR A 116 -10.66 4.89 -1.44
N ARG A 117 -9.95 6.01 -1.37
CA ARG A 117 -10.51 7.28 -0.88
C ARG A 117 -11.06 8.15 -2.00
N HIS A 118 -11.00 7.68 -3.24
CA HIS A 118 -11.40 8.40 -4.45
C HIS A 118 -12.67 7.81 -5.05
N PRO A 119 -13.77 8.58 -5.12
CA PRO A 119 -14.98 8.16 -5.83
C PRO A 119 -14.75 8.21 -7.36
N LEU A 120 -15.25 7.20 -8.07
CA LEU A 120 -15.19 7.10 -9.54
C LEU A 120 -16.51 7.50 -10.22
N GLY A 121 -17.55 7.82 -9.45
CA GLY A 121 -18.91 8.03 -9.97
C GLY A 121 -19.65 6.74 -10.35
N THR A 122 -19.08 5.58 -10.01
CA THR A 122 -19.70 4.25 -10.15
C THR A 122 -20.45 3.84 -8.88
N GLU A 123 -21.27 2.79 -8.99
CA GLU A 123 -21.94 2.18 -7.85
C GLU A 123 -20.92 1.69 -6.81
N LEU A 124 -21.25 1.88 -5.54
CA LEU A 124 -20.44 1.38 -4.43
C LEU A 124 -21.01 0.08 -3.91
N PHE A 125 -20.13 -0.89 -3.69
CA PHE A 125 -20.48 -2.12 -3.01
C PHE A 125 -20.51 -1.91 -1.49
N ALA A 126 -19.45 -1.34 -0.93
CA ALA A 126 -19.33 -1.14 0.51
C ALA A 126 -18.64 0.18 0.86
N ARG A 127 -18.90 0.65 2.09
CA ARG A 127 -18.17 1.74 2.73
C ARG A 127 -17.79 1.29 4.14
N PHE A 128 -16.59 1.66 4.60
CA PHE A 128 -16.21 1.47 6.00
C PHE A 128 -15.30 2.59 6.49
N GLU A 129 -15.21 2.76 7.80
CA GLU A 129 -14.38 3.76 8.45
C GLU A 129 -13.25 3.09 9.25
N GLU A 130 -12.07 3.69 9.21
CA GLU A 130 -10.97 3.33 10.10
C GLU A 130 -11.03 4.20 11.35
N GLU A 131 -11.10 3.59 12.55
CA GLU A 131 -11.20 4.31 13.83
C GLU A 131 -9.99 5.22 14.13
N HIS A 132 -8.88 5.04 13.42
CA HIS A 132 -7.61 5.73 13.66
C HIS A 132 -7.24 6.74 12.57
N SER A 133 -8.07 6.94 11.54
CA SER A 133 -7.91 7.99 10.53
C SER A 133 -8.84 9.15 10.85
N HIS A 134 -8.34 10.39 10.77
CA HIS A 134 -9.07 11.60 11.14
C HIS A 134 -10.06 12.03 10.04
N ALA A 135 -11.00 11.15 9.69
CA ALA A 135 -11.85 11.17 8.50
C ALA A 135 -11.16 10.59 7.27
N SER A 136 -11.71 9.47 6.79
CA SER A 136 -11.84 9.14 5.36
C SER A 136 -12.56 7.79 5.26
N ALA A 137 -13.83 7.80 4.90
CA ALA A 137 -14.52 6.57 4.54
C ALA A 137 -13.77 5.89 3.38
N HIS A 138 -13.40 4.63 3.56
CA HIS A 138 -12.93 3.80 2.47
C HIS A 138 -14.12 3.36 1.63
N LEU A 139 -13.94 3.43 0.32
CA LEU A 139 -14.92 3.01 -0.67
C LEU A 139 -14.46 1.69 -1.28
N ILE A 140 -15.40 0.78 -1.46
CA ILE A 140 -15.25 -0.39 -2.33
C ILE A 140 -16.25 -0.19 -3.47
N HIS A 141 -15.76 -0.02 -4.70
CA HIS A 141 -16.63 0.11 -5.87
C HIS A 141 -17.15 -1.24 -6.29
N MET A 142 -18.39 -1.28 -6.79
CA MET A 142 -18.95 -2.46 -7.42
C MET A 142 -18.26 -2.67 -8.77
N PRO A 143 -17.69 -3.86 -9.06
CA PRO A 143 -17.13 -4.13 -10.38
C PRO A 143 -18.14 -3.92 -11.50
N VAL A 144 -17.71 -3.32 -12.60
CA VAL A 144 -18.58 -3.04 -13.76
C VAL A 144 -18.60 -4.21 -14.75
N GLU A 145 -17.51 -4.96 -14.84
CA GLU A 145 -17.42 -6.14 -15.71
C GLU A 145 -18.20 -7.32 -15.11
N PRO A 146 -19.14 -7.95 -15.85
CA PRO A 146 -20.00 -9.00 -15.31
C PRO A 146 -19.25 -10.19 -14.71
N GLU A 147 -18.19 -10.68 -15.36
CA GLU A 147 -17.41 -11.83 -14.87
C GLU A 147 -16.70 -11.48 -13.55
N VAL A 148 -16.07 -10.30 -13.47
CA VAL A 148 -15.39 -9.81 -12.27
C VAL A 148 -16.38 -9.62 -11.12
N ARG A 149 -17.56 -9.05 -11.41
CA ARG A 149 -18.65 -8.88 -10.44
C ARG A 149 -19.13 -10.23 -9.93
N GLU A 150 -19.33 -11.20 -10.82
CA GLU A 150 -19.76 -12.55 -10.45
C GLU A 150 -18.71 -13.22 -9.55
N LEU A 151 -17.42 -13.21 -9.93
CA LEU A 151 -16.34 -13.74 -9.09
C LEU A 151 -16.31 -13.09 -7.70
N MET A 152 -16.49 -11.76 -7.62
CA MET A 152 -16.54 -11.05 -6.35
C MET A 152 -17.72 -11.52 -5.48
N LEU A 153 -18.94 -11.51 -6.02
CA LEU A 153 -20.16 -11.86 -5.28
C LEU A 153 -20.25 -13.34 -4.92
N GLN A 154 -19.61 -14.20 -5.72
CA GLN A 154 -19.56 -15.65 -5.49
C GLN A 154 -18.36 -16.08 -4.64
N ALA A 155 -17.46 -15.16 -4.26
CA ALA A 155 -16.26 -15.48 -3.52
C ALA A 155 -16.56 -16.29 -2.25
N ARG A 156 -15.77 -17.34 -2.04
CA ARG A 156 -15.82 -18.22 -0.86
C ARG A 156 -14.64 -18.00 0.06
N SER A 157 -13.56 -17.39 -0.44
CA SER A 157 -12.43 -16.93 0.37
C SER A 157 -12.18 -15.45 0.18
N LEU A 158 -11.87 -14.78 1.29
CA LEU A 158 -11.47 -13.38 1.34
C LEU A 158 -10.01 -13.26 1.79
N VAL A 159 -9.17 -12.64 0.97
CA VAL A 159 -7.78 -12.31 1.31
C VAL A 159 -7.68 -10.79 1.47
N LEU A 160 -7.49 -10.33 2.70
CA LEU A 160 -7.36 -8.90 3.02
C LEU A 160 -5.90 -8.55 3.21
N VAL A 161 -5.38 -7.61 2.42
CA VAL A 161 -3.96 -7.27 2.38
C VAL A 161 -3.74 -5.85 2.89
N ASP A 162 -2.92 -5.72 3.94
CA ASP A 162 -2.45 -4.44 4.46
C ASP A 162 -0.93 -4.46 4.69
N ASP A 163 -0.29 -3.33 4.99
CA ASP A 163 1.14 -3.33 5.31
C ASP A 163 1.40 -3.81 6.75
N GLU A 164 0.54 -3.41 7.69
CA GLU A 164 0.69 -3.69 9.12
C GLU A 164 -0.65 -4.06 9.78
N ALA A 165 -0.65 -5.06 10.67
CA ALA A 165 -1.75 -5.28 11.61
C ALA A 165 -1.38 -4.80 13.02
N SER A 166 -2.13 -3.86 13.57
CA SER A 166 -1.93 -3.36 14.95
C SER A 166 -3.02 -3.83 15.91
N THR A 167 -4.23 -3.27 15.85
CA THR A 167 -5.37 -3.72 16.69
C THR A 167 -6.24 -4.78 16.01
N GLY A 168 -6.00 -5.04 14.71
CA GLY A 168 -6.83 -5.90 13.87
C GLY A 168 -8.20 -5.30 13.49
N LYS A 169 -8.60 -4.16 14.08
CA LYS A 169 -9.92 -3.58 13.87
C LYS A 169 -10.22 -3.20 12.43
N THR A 170 -9.23 -2.69 11.69
CA THR A 170 -9.39 -2.33 10.27
C THR A 170 -9.87 -3.54 9.45
N PHE A 171 -9.24 -4.71 9.63
CA PHE A 171 -9.67 -5.94 8.96
C PHE A 171 -11.07 -6.40 9.39
N VAL A 172 -11.37 -6.34 10.68
CA VAL A 172 -12.68 -6.73 11.22
C VAL A 172 -13.79 -5.84 10.67
N ASN A 173 -13.55 -4.52 10.62
CA ASN A 173 -14.52 -3.55 10.11
C ASN A 173 -14.72 -3.70 8.60
N LEU A 174 -13.65 -3.91 7.83
CA LEU A 174 -13.75 -4.20 6.39
C LEU A 174 -14.52 -5.50 6.14
N HIS A 175 -14.15 -6.59 6.82
CA HIS A 175 -14.84 -7.87 6.71
C HIS A 175 -16.34 -7.71 6.99
N ARG A 176 -16.71 -7.05 8.10
CA ARG A 176 -18.12 -6.77 8.43
C ARG A 176 -18.81 -5.97 7.33
N ALA A 177 -18.21 -4.88 6.86
CA ALA A 177 -18.79 -4.05 5.82
C ALA A 177 -19.02 -4.81 4.50
N LEU A 178 -18.13 -5.73 4.13
CA LEU A 178 -18.27 -6.55 2.93
C LEU A 178 -19.37 -7.61 3.07
N VAL A 179 -19.46 -8.27 4.24
CA VAL A 179 -20.52 -9.25 4.52
C VAL A 179 -21.88 -8.56 4.57
N ASP A 180 -22.00 -7.44 5.28
CA ASP A 180 -23.22 -6.64 5.38
C ASP A 180 -23.67 -6.10 4.01
N ALA A 181 -22.72 -5.81 3.11
CA ALA A 181 -22.98 -5.39 1.74
C ALA A 181 -23.44 -6.53 0.80
N GLY A 182 -23.27 -7.79 1.21
CA GLY A 182 -23.81 -8.94 0.46
C GLY A 182 -22.80 -10.04 0.09
N LEU A 183 -21.57 -10.04 0.62
CA LEU A 183 -20.68 -11.21 0.50
C LEU A 183 -21.15 -12.36 1.41
N THR A 184 -22.18 -13.08 0.96
CA THR A 184 -22.90 -14.09 1.76
C THR A 184 -22.27 -15.49 1.74
N LYS A 185 -21.24 -15.71 0.92
CA LYS A 185 -20.64 -17.04 0.68
C LYS A 185 -19.25 -17.23 1.30
N ILE A 186 -18.75 -16.26 2.07
CA ILE A 186 -17.42 -16.31 2.66
C ILE A 186 -17.34 -17.44 3.70
N GLU A 187 -16.45 -18.40 3.43
CA GLU A 187 -16.13 -19.53 4.30
C GLU A 187 -14.78 -19.36 4.99
N ARG A 188 -13.84 -18.66 4.32
CA ARG A 188 -12.47 -18.46 4.79
C ARG A 188 -12.05 -17.00 4.66
N VAL A 189 -11.38 -16.49 5.68
CA VAL A 189 -10.80 -15.15 5.70
C VAL A 189 -9.30 -15.29 5.99
N VAL A 190 -8.46 -14.66 5.17
CA VAL A 190 -7.03 -14.59 5.38
C VAL A 190 -6.62 -13.12 5.43
N THR A 191 -5.95 -12.73 6.51
CA THR A 191 -5.32 -11.40 6.59
C THR A 191 -3.84 -11.55 6.29
N CYS A 192 -3.32 -10.72 5.37
CA CYS A 192 -1.95 -10.77 4.90
C CYS A 192 -1.28 -9.43 5.19
N VAL A 193 -0.24 -9.43 6.02
CA VAL A 193 0.50 -8.22 6.36
C VAL A 193 2.00 -8.43 6.31
N LEU A 194 2.78 -7.36 6.14
CA LEU A 194 4.23 -7.48 6.30
C LEU A 194 4.58 -7.72 7.77
N THR A 195 3.95 -6.95 8.66
CA THR A 195 4.20 -7.03 10.11
C THR A 195 2.90 -7.13 10.91
N ASP A 196 2.78 -8.16 11.74
CA ASP A 196 1.64 -8.38 12.64
C ASP A 196 2.00 -8.13 14.12
N TRP A 197 1.37 -7.11 14.70
CA TRP A 197 1.49 -6.72 16.11
C TRP A 197 0.20 -6.99 16.89
N SER A 198 -0.79 -7.63 16.27
CA SER A 198 -2.17 -7.70 16.75
C SER A 198 -2.45 -8.81 17.75
N ALA A 199 -1.46 -9.66 18.03
CA ALA A 199 -1.61 -10.81 18.91
C ALA A 199 -2.84 -11.66 18.54
N GLY A 200 -3.06 -11.87 17.23
CA GLY A 200 -4.16 -12.67 16.69
C GLY A 200 -5.55 -12.04 16.85
N ALA A 201 -5.65 -10.70 16.91
CA ALA A 201 -6.92 -10.00 17.14
C ALA A 201 -8.00 -10.36 16.09
N VAL A 202 -7.60 -10.57 14.83
CA VAL A 202 -8.54 -10.90 13.75
C VAL A 202 -9.17 -12.28 13.96
N GLY A 203 -8.36 -13.31 14.27
CA GLY A 203 -8.86 -14.64 14.58
C GLY A 203 -9.80 -14.64 15.79
N LYS A 204 -9.47 -13.86 16.83
CA LYS A 204 -10.33 -13.69 18.02
C LYS A 204 -11.67 -13.03 17.71
N ALA A 205 -11.72 -12.13 16.73
CA ALA A 205 -12.91 -11.36 16.40
C ALA A 205 -13.81 -12.03 15.34
N ILE A 206 -13.21 -12.69 14.34
CA ILE A 206 -13.93 -13.34 13.23
C ILE A 206 -14.21 -14.83 13.55
N GLY A 207 -13.35 -15.48 14.34
CA GLY A 207 -13.45 -16.90 14.69
C GLY A 207 -12.57 -17.80 13.83
N ASP A 208 -12.80 -19.11 13.90
CA ASP A 208 -11.94 -20.15 13.31
C ASP A 208 -11.87 -20.10 11.76
N SER A 209 -12.81 -19.40 11.12
CA SER A 209 -12.78 -19.13 9.68
C SER A 209 -11.69 -18.12 9.27
N ALA A 210 -11.06 -17.43 10.21
CA ALA A 210 -10.01 -16.46 9.96
C ALA A 210 -8.61 -16.99 10.27
N THR A 211 -7.65 -16.64 9.41
CA THR A 211 -6.23 -16.91 9.61
C THR A 211 -5.42 -15.67 9.30
N SER A 212 -4.35 -15.43 10.06
CA SER A 212 -3.44 -14.31 9.84
C SER A 212 -2.10 -14.85 9.36
N VAL A 213 -1.63 -14.30 8.24
CA VAL A 213 -0.35 -14.62 7.63
C VAL A 213 0.49 -13.36 7.58
N SER A 214 1.78 -13.48 7.87
CA SER A 214 2.66 -12.33 7.95
C SER A 214 4.11 -12.71 7.69
N LEU A 215 4.88 -11.82 7.07
CA LEU A 215 6.34 -12.00 6.99
C LEU A 215 7.03 -11.85 8.36
N MET A 216 6.36 -11.19 9.31
CA MET A 216 6.86 -10.97 10.65
C MET A 216 5.73 -10.80 11.65
N LYS A 217 5.87 -11.36 12.84
CA LYS A 217 4.97 -11.11 13.96
C LYS A 217 5.70 -10.84 15.27
N GLY A 218 5.07 -10.06 16.14
CA GLY A 218 5.64 -9.72 17.41
C GLY A 218 4.74 -8.82 18.26
N SER A 219 5.37 -8.01 19.10
CA SER A 219 4.71 -7.03 19.94
C SER A 219 5.54 -5.76 20.07
N TYR A 220 4.90 -4.65 20.43
CA TYR A 220 5.60 -3.41 20.73
C TYR A 220 5.00 -2.72 21.96
N ARG A 221 5.79 -1.83 22.54
CA ARG A 221 5.37 -0.89 23.58
C ARG A 221 5.97 0.47 23.27
N PHE A 222 5.12 1.50 23.28
CA PHE A 222 5.57 2.87 23.17
C PHE A 222 5.46 3.53 24.54
N HIS A 223 6.58 4.05 25.04
CA HIS A 223 6.64 4.82 26.28
C HIS A 223 6.65 6.30 25.90
N GLU A 224 5.46 6.93 25.99
CA GLU A 224 5.30 8.34 25.64
C GLU A 224 6.09 9.26 26.57
N ASP A 225 6.77 10.24 25.97
CA ASP A 225 7.31 11.38 26.70
C ASP A 225 6.25 12.48 26.76
N ALA A 226 5.58 12.60 27.90
CA ALA A 226 4.53 13.59 28.13
C ALA A 226 5.03 15.05 28.07
N SER A 227 6.35 15.27 28.14
CA SER A 227 6.95 16.60 28.03
C SER A 227 7.25 17.03 26.58
N ALA A 228 7.21 16.08 25.64
CA ALA A 228 7.51 16.35 24.25
C ALA A 228 6.42 17.23 23.59
N PRO A 229 6.80 18.23 22.78
CA PRO A 229 5.84 19.07 22.08
C PRO A 229 5.01 18.25 21.08
N LEU A 230 3.72 18.54 21.00
CA LEU A 230 2.86 17.94 19.98
C LEU A 230 3.19 18.55 18.61
N PRO A 231 3.27 17.73 17.54
CA PRO A 231 3.55 18.23 16.22
C PRO A 231 2.33 18.95 15.64
N ASP A 232 2.58 19.93 14.78
CA ASP A 232 1.55 20.49 13.92
C ASP A 232 1.16 19.48 12.83
N MET A 233 -0.13 19.17 12.75
CA MET A 233 -0.69 18.16 11.85
C MET A 233 -1.43 18.83 10.69
N PRO A 234 -0.99 18.64 9.44
CA PRO A 234 -1.73 19.13 8.28
C PRO A 234 -3.08 18.43 8.14
N ASP A 235 -4.08 19.13 7.59
CA ASP A 235 -5.38 18.54 7.27
C ASP A 235 -5.25 17.60 6.05
N VAL A 236 -5.44 16.30 6.29
CA VAL A 236 -5.27 15.22 5.29
C VAL A 236 -6.50 14.31 5.17
N GLY A 237 -7.61 14.63 5.85
CA GLY A 237 -8.75 13.72 6.07
C GLY A 237 -9.91 13.80 5.07
N ALA A 238 -9.79 14.57 3.99
CA ALA A 238 -10.93 14.78 3.10
C ALA A 238 -11.12 13.62 2.09
N VAL A 239 -12.30 12.99 2.11
CA VAL A 239 -12.83 12.17 1.00
C VAL A 239 -13.77 13.04 0.20
N ARG A 240 -13.26 13.60 -0.90
CA ARG A 240 -14.02 14.52 -1.74
C ARG A 240 -13.64 14.28 -3.21
N VAL A 241 -14.56 14.63 -4.09
CA VAL A 241 -14.24 14.75 -5.52
C VAL A 241 -13.40 16.02 -5.65
N GLY A 242 -12.13 15.87 -6.05
CA GLY A 242 -11.27 16.99 -6.38
C GLY A 242 -11.58 17.61 -7.73
N GLU A 243 -10.88 18.70 -8.07
CA GLU A 243 -10.98 19.35 -9.38
C GLU A 243 -10.66 18.38 -10.52
N TRP A 244 -9.70 17.48 -10.30
CA TRP A 244 -9.29 16.45 -11.26
C TRP A 244 -9.96 15.12 -10.92
N ARG A 245 -11.02 14.81 -11.66
CA ARG A 245 -11.80 13.58 -11.48
C ARG A 245 -11.08 12.38 -12.08
N LEU A 246 -11.08 11.28 -11.34
CA LEU A 246 -10.67 9.99 -11.88
C LEU A 246 -11.71 9.47 -12.88
N SER A 247 -11.21 8.88 -13.97
CA SER A 247 -12.01 8.22 -14.98
C SER A 247 -12.13 6.74 -14.65
N ALA A 248 -13.36 6.24 -14.55
CA ALA A 248 -13.63 4.81 -14.46
C ALA A 248 -13.08 4.01 -15.66
N ARG A 249 -12.88 4.66 -16.82
CA ARG A 249 -12.32 4.01 -18.03
C ARG A 249 -10.83 3.71 -17.92
N ASN A 250 -10.12 4.49 -17.10
CA ASN A 250 -8.66 4.44 -16.96
C ASN A 250 -8.29 3.78 -15.61
N ASP A 251 -9.29 3.32 -14.86
CA ASP A 251 -9.06 2.61 -13.62
C ASP A 251 -8.47 1.23 -13.89
N TRP A 252 -7.55 0.81 -13.03
CA TRP A 252 -6.81 -0.44 -13.20
C TRP A 252 -7.11 -1.46 -12.09
N GLY A 253 -7.94 -1.14 -11.09
CA GLY A 253 -8.09 -2.00 -9.92
C GLY A 253 -9.23 -1.68 -8.95
N ARG A 254 -9.72 -0.44 -8.88
CA ARG A 254 -10.87 -0.06 -8.03
C ARG A 254 -12.16 -0.69 -8.52
N LEU A 255 -12.30 -0.93 -9.83
CA LEU A 255 -13.45 -1.62 -10.43
C LEU A 255 -13.27 -3.14 -10.54
N GLY A 256 -12.26 -3.70 -9.89
CA GLY A 256 -11.96 -5.12 -9.91
C GLY A 256 -11.20 -5.57 -11.15
N VAL A 257 -10.17 -6.40 -10.97
CA VAL A 257 -9.36 -6.95 -12.07
C VAL A 257 -8.92 -8.37 -11.81
N ARG A 258 -8.75 -9.15 -12.88
CA ARG A 258 -8.12 -10.47 -12.85
C ARG A 258 -6.65 -10.43 -13.25
N LYS A 259 -6.29 -9.47 -14.09
CA LYS A 259 -4.92 -9.21 -14.54
C LYS A 259 -4.78 -7.74 -14.91
N VAL A 260 -3.58 -7.21 -14.75
CA VAL A 260 -3.21 -5.87 -15.21
C VAL A 260 -2.04 -6.01 -16.17
N GLU A 261 -2.19 -5.49 -17.38
CA GLU A 261 -1.14 -5.51 -18.39
C GLU A 261 -0.14 -4.35 -18.16
N ASP A 262 1.11 -4.58 -18.53
CA ASP A 262 2.18 -3.57 -18.52
C ASP A 262 2.07 -2.67 -19.75
N THR A 263 1.17 -1.68 -19.67
CA THR A 263 0.82 -0.79 -20.80
C THR A 263 1.28 0.66 -20.62
N LEU A 264 1.84 1.02 -19.47
CA LEU A 264 2.22 2.40 -19.18
C LEU A 264 3.51 2.77 -19.93
N ALA A 265 3.46 3.81 -20.76
CA ALA A 265 4.58 4.30 -21.59
C ALA A 265 5.29 3.17 -22.38
N PRO A 266 4.60 2.46 -23.29
CA PRO A 266 5.13 1.26 -23.93
C PRO A 266 6.42 1.53 -24.72
N ASP A 267 6.54 2.73 -25.31
CA ASP A 267 7.68 3.13 -26.14
C ASP A 267 8.86 3.70 -25.35
N LEU A 268 8.77 3.74 -24.01
CA LEU A 268 9.84 4.27 -23.17
C LEU A 268 11.12 3.42 -23.30
N ARG A 269 12.22 4.07 -23.69
CA ARG A 269 13.54 3.45 -23.81
C ARG A 269 14.46 3.93 -22.70
N VAL A 270 15.42 3.07 -22.35
CA VAL A 270 16.43 3.31 -21.31
C VAL A 270 17.81 2.85 -21.80
N ALA A 271 18.85 3.45 -21.27
CA ALA A 271 20.22 3.00 -21.47
C ALA A 271 20.61 1.93 -20.42
N PRO A 272 21.44 0.93 -20.76
CA PRO A 272 21.99 0.01 -19.77
C PRO A 272 22.71 0.77 -18.64
N GLY A 273 22.35 0.46 -17.39
CA GLY A 273 22.92 1.09 -16.20
C GLY A 273 22.39 2.50 -15.88
N GLU A 274 21.49 3.06 -16.69
CA GLU A 274 20.83 4.35 -16.40
C GLU A 274 20.11 4.26 -15.04
N LYS A 275 20.40 5.20 -14.14
CA LYS A 275 19.85 5.19 -12.79
C LYS A 275 18.51 5.92 -12.78
N ILE A 276 17.43 5.15 -12.72
CA ILE A 276 16.06 5.66 -12.87
C ILE A 276 15.28 5.48 -11.57
N ILE A 277 14.48 6.46 -11.20
CA ILE A 277 13.40 6.26 -10.23
C ILE A 277 12.03 6.41 -10.90
N VAL A 278 11.16 5.43 -10.66
CA VAL A 278 9.75 5.47 -11.04
C VAL A 278 8.91 5.78 -9.81
N ILE A 279 8.06 6.80 -9.90
CA ILE A 279 7.26 7.31 -8.78
C ILE A 279 5.78 7.20 -9.13
N GLY A 280 5.01 6.39 -8.40
CA GLY A 280 3.55 6.39 -8.51
C GLY A 280 2.89 7.44 -7.60
N THR A 281 1.83 8.12 -8.07
CA THR A 281 1.09 9.09 -7.25
C THR A 281 0.02 8.41 -6.39
N GLY A 282 0.06 8.61 -5.07
CA GLY A 282 -1.02 8.19 -4.15
C GLY A 282 -1.35 6.70 -4.25
N GLU A 283 -2.57 6.38 -4.70
CA GLU A 283 -3.06 5.01 -4.91
C GLU A 283 -2.65 4.43 -6.29
N PHE A 284 -2.18 5.25 -7.24
CA PHE A 284 -1.71 4.81 -8.55
C PHE A 284 -0.28 4.27 -8.48
N VAL A 285 -0.13 3.04 -7.97
CA VAL A 285 1.18 2.44 -7.68
C VAL A 285 1.48 1.19 -8.50
N TRP A 286 0.48 0.40 -8.87
CA TRP A 286 0.73 -0.90 -9.49
C TRP A 286 1.21 -0.80 -10.93
N ARG A 287 0.56 0.00 -11.77
CA ARG A 287 1.02 0.23 -13.16
C ARG A 287 2.40 0.89 -13.23
N PRO A 288 2.70 1.91 -12.39
CA PRO A 288 4.06 2.44 -12.27
C PRO A 288 5.08 1.38 -11.81
N PHE A 289 4.69 0.46 -10.93
CA PHE A 289 5.55 -0.65 -10.53
C PHE A 289 5.83 -1.62 -11.69
N LEU A 290 4.83 -1.97 -12.51
CA LEU A 290 5.03 -2.79 -13.72
C LEU A 290 6.00 -2.14 -14.71
N LEU A 291 5.87 -0.82 -14.91
CA LEU A 291 6.83 -0.04 -15.68
C LEU A 291 8.24 -0.16 -15.08
N ALA A 292 8.40 0.02 -13.77
CA ALA A 292 9.70 -0.10 -13.10
C ALA A 292 10.33 -1.50 -13.29
N GLU A 293 9.54 -2.58 -13.24
CA GLU A 293 10.01 -3.93 -13.55
C GLU A 293 10.46 -4.06 -15.00
N ARG A 294 9.73 -3.49 -15.96
CA ARG A 294 10.09 -3.51 -17.38
C ARG A 294 11.39 -2.77 -17.67
N LEU A 295 11.57 -1.58 -17.12
CA LEU A 295 12.79 -0.79 -17.28
C LEU A 295 14.00 -1.51 -16.67
N LYS A 296 13.82 -2.18 -15.53
CA LYS A 296 14.85 -3.04 -14.94
C LYS A 296 15.22 -4.19 -15.88
N ARG A 297 14.24 -4.89 -16.46
CA ARG A 297 14.47 -5.97 -17.45
C ARG A 297 15.19 -5.46 -18.71
N ALA A 298 14.98 -4.20 -19.08
CA ALA A 298 15.66 -3.54 -20.19
C ALA A 298 17.11 -3.10 -19.85
N GLY A 299 17.57 -3.28 -18.61
CA GLY A 299 18.96 -3.10 -18.21
C GLY A 299 19.26 -1.83 -17.40
N ALA A 300 18.26 -1.02 -17.04
CA ALA A 300 18.45 0.15 -16.17
C ALA A 300 18.63 -0.23 -14.68
N ASP A 301 19.30 0.63 -13.89
CA ASP A 301 19.34 0.56 -12.43
C ASP A 301 18.11 1.28 -11.85
N VAL A 302 17.02 0.53 -11.67
CA VAL A 302 15.70 1.10 -11.35
C VAL A 302 15.39 1.01 -9.86
N HIS A 303 14.89 2.12 -9.33
CA HIS A 303 14.22 2.20 -8.03
C HIS A 303 12.75 2.59 -8.22
N PHE A 304 11.90 2.16 -7.30
CA PHE A 304 10.48 2.48 -7.24
C PHE A 304 10.17 3.23 -5.95
N SER A 305 9.36 4.28 -6.06
CA SER A 305 8.79 5.01 -4.93
C SER A 305 7.35 5.41 -5.22
N SER A 306 6.68 6.01 -4.24
CA SER A 306 5.33 6.54 -4.40
C SER A 306 5.09 7.72 -3.46
N THR A 307 4.18 8.61 -3.85
CA THR A 307 3.79 9.75 -3.01
C THR A 307 2.76 9.31 -1.98
N THR A 308 2.61 10.04 -0.87
CA THR A 308 1.61 9.71 0.15
C THR A 308 1.04 10.91 0.85
N ARG A 309 -0.17 10.77 1.39
CA ARG A 309 -0.81 11.76 2.29
C ARG A 309 -0.30 11.68 3.73
N SER A 310 0.44 10.64 4.10
CA SER A 310 0.88 10.45 5.49
C SER A 310 1.99 11.44 5.87
N PRO A 311 1.77 12.35 6.84
CA PRO A 311 2.80 13.29 7.26
C PRO A 311 3.75 12.63 8.27
N ILE A 312 5.04 12.61 7.96
CA ILE A 312 6.11 11.95 8.71
C ILE A 312 7.25 12.94 8.92
N ALA A 313 7.83 12.94 10.11
CA ALA A 313 8.96 13.78 10.44
C ALA A 313 10.26 13.21 9.83
N VAL A 314 11.17 14.09 9.43
CA VAL A 314 12.53 13.70 9.03
C VAL A 314 13.28 13.26 10.29
N GLY A 315 13.89 12.08 10.24
CA GLY A 315 14.56 11.39 11.32
C GLY A 315 14.47 9.86 11.14
N HIS A 316 15.44 9.14 11.70
CA HIS A 316 15.52 7.68 11.61
C HIS A 316 15.51 7.16 10.17
N ALA A 317 14.47 6.44 9.75
CA ALA A 317 14.37 5.89 8.40
C ALA A 317 13.95 6.93 7.34
N ILE A 318 13.60 8.15 7.74
CA ILE A 318 13.25 9.24 6.83
C ILE A 318 14.36 10.28 6.83
N GLU A 319 15.12 10.35 5.75
CA GLU A 319 16.26 11.25 5.56
C GLU A 319 15.90 12.51 4.75
N HIS A 320 14.82 12.46 3.99
CA HIS A 320 14.38 13.57 3.14
C HIS A 320 12.87 13.54 2.95
N ALA A 321 12.26 14.71 2.81
CA ALA A 321 10.84 14.87 2.53
C ALA A 321 10.64 16.07 1.60
N LEU A 322 9.91 15.86 0.52
CA LEU A 322 9.30 16.92 -0.29
C LEU A 322 7.80 16.94 0.04
N ALA A 323 7.22 18.13 0.20
CA ALA A 323 5.80 18.33 0.45
C ALA A 323 5.21 19.18 -0.67
N PHE A 324 4.03 18.80 -1.16
CA PHE A 324 3.36 19.42 -2.31
C PHE A 324 1.86 19.12 -2.25
N PRO A 325 0.98 19.91 -2.90
CA PRO A 325 -0.45 19.61 -2.92
C PRO A 325 -0.77 18.35 -3.72
N ASP A 326 -1.93 17.74 -3.48
CA ASP A 326 -2.37 16.55 -4.20
C ASP A 326 -2.68 16.83 -5.68
N ASN A 327 -2.52 15.80 -6.51
CA ASN A 327 -2.79 15.85 -7.95
C ASN A 327 -4.28 15.64 -8.30
N TYR A 328 -5.18 15.68 -7.30
CA TYR A 328 -6.64 15.66 -7.49
C TYR A 328 -7.25 17.06 -7.33
N GLY A 329 -6.48 18.07 -6.91
CA GLY A 329 -6.95 19.45 -6.71
C GLY A 329 -7.76 19.63 -5.43
N LEU A 330 -7.50 18.83 -4.39
CA LEU A 330 -8.13 18.99 -3.07
C LEU A 330 -7.34 19.93 -2.14
N GLY A 331 -6.11 20.28 -2.50
CA GLY A 331 -5.20 21.06 -1.65
C GLY A 331 -4.67 20.25 -0.46
N ILE A 332 -4.86 18.93 -0.46
CA ILE A 332 -4.38 18.02 0.58
C ILE A 332 -2.86 17.90 0.43
N PRO A 333 -2.08 18.11 1.52
CA PRO A 333 -0.65 17.89 1.46
C PRO A 333 -0.31 16.43 1.18
N ASN A 334 0.46 16.23 0.11
CA ASN A 334 1.15 15.00 -0.24
C ASN A 334 2.65 15.15 0.01
N PHE A 335 3.29 14.00 0.15
CA PHE A 335 4.70 13.89 0.50
C PHE A 335 5.40 12.86 -0.39
N LEU A 336 6.66 13.13 -0.71
CA LEU A 336 7.59 12.18 -1.28
C LEU A 336 8.81 12.08 -0.35
N TYR A 337 9.09 10.87 0.14
CA TYR A 337 10.16 10.64 1.10
C TYR A 337 11.38 9.98 0.46
N ASN A 338 12.56 10.32 0.99
CA ASN A 338 13.84 9.68 0.65
C ASN A 338 14.21 9.73 -0.85
N VAL A 339 13.68 10.71 -1.60
CA VAL A 339 14.05 11.02 -2.98
C VAL A 339 14.55 12.45 -3.02
N LYS A 340 15.87 12.64 -3.22
CA LYS A 340 16.49 13.97 -3.28
C LYS A 340 16.65 14.42 -4.75
N PRO A 341 16.51 15.71 -5.05
CA PRO A 341 16.92 16.27 -6.34
C PRO A 341 18.35 15.84 -6.72
N GLY A 342 18.56 15.42 -7.97
CA GLY A 342 19.87 14.99 -8.49
C GLY A 342 20.34 13.60 -8.03
N GLN A 343 19.52 12.82 -7.32
CA GLN A 343 19.89 11.47 -6.87
C GLN A 343 19.85 10.41 -7.99
N PHE A 344 19.10 10.67 -9.05
CA PHE A 344 18.84 9.77 -10.18
C PHE A 344 19.13 10.50 -11.49
N ASP A 345 19.59 9.76 -12.51
CA ASP A 345 19.83 10.31 -13.85
C ASP A 345 18.50 10.72 -14.50
N ARG A 346 17.43 9.99 -14.16
CA ARG A 346 16.09 10.22 -14.67
C ARG A 346 15.02 9.94 -13.62
N VAL A 347 14.04 10.84 -13.53
CA VAL A 347 12.90 10.72 -12.62
C VAL A 347 11.62 10.62 -13.45
N LEU A 348 10.86 9.56 -13.26
CA LEU A 348 9.59 9.34 -13.93
C LEU A 348 8.47 9.44 -12.89
N ILE A 349 7.62 10.46 -12.99
CA ILE A 349 6.42 10.58 -12.15
C ILE A 349 5.22 10.08 -12.95
N CYS A 350 4.68 8.95 -12.52
CA CYS A 350 3.52 8.32 -13.12
C CYS A 350 2.24 8.72 -12.39
N THR A 351 1.24 9.20 -13.12
CA THR A 351 -0.01 9.68 -12.53
C THR A 351 -1.25 9.20 -13.29
N GLU A 352 -2.34 9.01 -12.55
CA GLU A 352 -3.68 8.71 -13.06
C GLU A 352 -4.53 9.95 -13.33
N THR A 353 -3.99 11.16 -13.05
CA THR A 353 -4.61 12.42 -13.43
C THR A 353 -3.84 13.05 -14.59
N PRO A 354 -4.43 14.01 -15.34
CA PRO A 354 -3.72 14.69 -16.41
C PRO A 354 -2.41 15.35 -15.93
N ALA A 355 -1.42 15.50 -16.80
CA ALA A 355 -0.09 15.99 -16.42
C ALA A 355 -0.13 17.37 -15.72
N GLN A 356 -1.03 18.25 -16.16
CA GLN A 356 -1.21 19.59 -15.56
C GLN A 356 -1.75 19.56 -14.11
N ALA A 357 -2.27 18.42 -13.66
CA ALA A 357 -2.76 18.26 -12.29
C ALA A 357 -1.61 18.01 -11.30
N LEU A 358 -0.44 17.57 -11.78
CA LEU A 358 0.74 17.42 -10.94
C LEU A 358 1.31 18.79 -10.54
N PRO A 359 1.73 18.97 -9.28
CA PRO A 359 2.37 20.22 -8.86
C PRO A 359 3.64 20.50 -9.65
N ALA A 360 3.69 21.63 -10.36
CA ALA A 360 4.85 22.04 -11.15
C ALA A 360 6.13 22.10 -10.30
N GLU A 361 6.01 22.56 -9.05
CA GLU A 361 7.11 22.63 -8.08
C GLU A 361 7.78 21.26 -7.85
N LEU A 362 7.00 20.17 -7.81
CA LEU A 362 7.55 18.81 -7.65
C LEU A 362 8.28 18.37 -8.91
N VAL A 363 7.68 18.63 -10.08
CA VAL A 363 8.25 18.26 -11.38
C VAL A 363 9.57 18.99 -11.60
N GLU A 364 9.59 20.30 -11.36
CA GLU A 364 10.78 21.15 -11.48
C GLU A 364 11.86 20.78 -10.46
N ALA A 365 11.50 20.58 -9.19
CA ALA A 365 12.45 20.21 -8.15
C ALA A 365 13.19 18.90 -8.45
N LEU A 366 12.52 17.95 -9.12
CA LEU A 366 13.10 16.66 -9.46
C LEU A 366 13.64 16.56 -10.90
N GLY A 367 13.40 17.58 -11.73
CA GLY A 367 13.66 17.48 -13.18
C GLY A 367 12.94 16.31 -13.82
N ALA A 368 11.68 16.06 -13.40
CA ALA A 368 10.97 14.83 -13.70
C ALA A 368 10.26 14.85 -15.07
N GLU A 369 10.21 13.69 -15.70
CA GLU A 369 9.29 13.42 -16.81
C GLU A 369 7.97 12.90 -16.26
N VAL A 370 6.87 13.49 -16.72
CA VAL A 370 5.52 13.07 -16.32
C VAL A 370 5.01 12.01 -17.28
N ILE A 371 4.61 10.87 -16.73
CA ILE A 371 4.00 9.76 -17.45
C ILE A 371 2.51 9.70 -17.06
N VAL A 372 1.64 9.99 -18.02
CA VAL A 372 0.19 9.92 -17.86
C VAL A 372 -0.35 8.63 -18.47
N ASP A 373 -1.46 8.15 -17.91
CA ASP A 373 -2.24 7.09 -18.52
C ASP A 373 -3.26 7.64 -19.52
N GLU A 374 -2.89 7.68 -20.80
CA GLU A 374 -3.73 8.21 -21.89
C GLU A 374 -4.69 7.19 -22.50
N GLN A 375 -4.84 6.00 -21.91
CA GLN A 375 -5.70 4.94 -22.46
C GLN A 375 -7.20 5.27 -22.42
#